data_AF-A0A7C1U790-F1
#
_entry.id   AF-A0A7C1U790-F1
#
_cell.length_a   1.000
_cell.length_b   1.000
_cell.length_c   1.000
_cell.angle_alpha   90.00
_cell.angle_beta   90.00
_cell.angle_gamma   90.00
#
_symmetry.space_group_name_H-M   'P 1'
#
loop_
_entity.id
_entity.type
_entity.pdbx_description
1 polymer ?
#
loop_
_entity_poly.entity_id
_entity_poly.type
_entity_poly.pdbx_seq_one_letter_code
_entity_poly.pdbx_strand_id
1 'polypeptide(L)'
;MHDPSGFLCAAMIRIFPAGVRCLAGLLAAFPLLAAGSDYRGEAYQDERTGLDAWRWRGERFSLSLIQRLPDQTRAFFLARGFSREAVDELAGQCLFQTLMGNRGSQGTIEVDLRDWRFRAKGREGKLTLKEDWLRRWEARGESMPARVAFRWSFYPTEQRFEPDDWNMGMTSYPVPPGTVIDVHFQWREDGEVRRGILAGVRCAPDVSLEEMQP
;
A
#
# COMPACT_ATOMS: atom_id res chain seq x y z
N MET A 1 43.41 60.79 -8.78
CA MET A 1 44.43 61.81 -8.52
C MET A 1 43.70 63.15 -8.45
N HIS A 2 43.65 63.73 -7.27
CA HIS A 2 43.21 65.09 -6.87
C HIS A 2 41.82 65.64 -7.26
N ASP A 3 40.95 65.67 -6.24
CA ASP A 3 40.15 66.86 -5.85
C ASP A 3 41.09 67.91 -5.20
N PRO A 4 40.83 69.24 -5.30
CA PRO A 4 40.21 69.92 -4.15
C PRO A 4 39.34 71.18 -4.43
N SER A 5 38.28 71.30 -3.64
CA SER A 5 37.86 72.47 -2.83
C SER A 5 37.27 73.75 -3.47
N GLY A 6 36.04 74.08 -3.05
CA GLY A 6 35.41 75.40 -3.23
C GLY A 6 34.27 75.71 -2.24
N PHE A 7 34.63 76.37 -1.12
CA PHE A 7 33.92 77.39 -0.32
C PHE A 7 32.39 77.38 -0.04
N LEU A 8 32.08 77.16 1.25
CA LEU A 8 31.20 77.89 2.19
C LEU A 8 30.23 79.00 1.68
N CYS A 9 28.94 78.88 2.02
CA CYS A 9 28.20 79.95 2.72
C CYS A 9 26.96 79.41 3.48
N ALA A 10 26.85 79.78 4.76
CA ALA A 10 25.70 79.61 5.66
C ALA A 10 24.53 80.50 5.21
N ALA A 11 23.27 80.43 5.66
CA ALA A 11 22.51 79.71 6.66
C ALA A 11 21.04 79.85 6.22
N MET A 12 20.15 78.93 6.59
CA MET A 12 18.90 79.33 7.26
C MET A 12 18.18 78.11 7.83
N ILE A 13 18.00 78.19 9.13
CA ILE A 13 17.28 77.30 10.03
C ILE A 13 15.79 77.36 9.73
N ARG A 14 15.14 76.20 9.53
CA ARG A 14 13.80 75.93 10.07
C ARG A 14 13.70 74.49 10.57
N ILE A 15 13.49 74.41 11.87
CA ILE A 15 13.16 73.23 12.66
C ILE A 15 11.64 73.01 12.56
N PHE A 16 11.20 71.77 12.36
CA PHE A 16 10.10 71.04 13.05
C PHE A 16 9.75 69.75 12.26
N PRO A 17 9.18 68.71 12.89
CA PRO A 17 9.93 67.48 13.11
C PRO A 17 9.22 66.22 12.58
N ALA A 18 9.92 65.10 12.71
CA ALA A 18 9.40 63.77 13.02
C ALA A 18 8.33 63.16 12.09
N GLY A 19 8.72 62.11 11.36
CA GLY A 19 7.72 61.13 10.93
C GLY A 19 8.08 60.13 9.85
N VAL A 20 9.32 60.02 9.37
CA VAL A 20 9.69 58.92 8.47
C VAL A 20 10.09 57.72 9.33
N ARG A 21 9.11 56.88 9.66
CA ARG A 21 9.36 55.57 10.25
C ARG A 21 9.55 54.53 9.14
N CYS A 22 10.74 53.95 9.19
CA CYS A 22 11.19 52.74 8.51
C CYS A 22 10.19 51.58 8.58
N LEU A 23 10.26 50.74 7.54
CA LEU A 23 10.18 49.28 7.52
C LEU A 23 9.23 48.60 8.52
N ALA A 24 8.23 47.90 7.97
CA ALA A 24 8.17 46.45 8.06
C ALA A 24 6.99 45.94 7.21
N GLY A 25 7.28 45.49 5.99
CA GLY A 25 6.35 44.60 5.31
C GLY A 25 6.26 43.31 6.13
N LEU A 26 5.13 43.10 6.81
CA LEU A 26 4.79 41.79 7.37
C LEU A 26 4.55 40.84 6.20
N LEU A 27 5.62 40.22 5.71
CA LEU A 27 5.53 38.92 5.05
C LEU A 27 5.05 37.95 6.13
N ALA A 28 3.75 37.71 6.17
CA ALA A 28 3.19 36.58 6.90
C ALA A 28 3.78 35.32 6.27
N ALA A 29 4.87 34.84 6.86
CA ALA A 29 5.35 33.49 6.65
C ALA A 29 4.26 32.56 7.20
N PHE A 30 3.29 32.23 6.35
CA PHE A 30 2.41 31.10 6.60
C PHE A 30 3.33 29.89 6.71
N PRO A 31 3.44 29.24 7.88
CA PRO A 31 4.09 27.96 7.93
C PRO A 31 3.27 27.06 6.99
N LEU A 32 3.89 26.58 5.92
CA LEU A 32 3.38 25.42 5.21
C LEU A 32 3.37 24.30 6.25
N LEU A 33 2.20 24.10 6.87
CA LEU A 33 1.85 22.84 7.47
C LEU A 33 1.92 21.85 6.31
N ALA A 34 3.04 21.15 6.21
CA ALA A 34 3.10 19.91 5.46
C ALA A 34 2.09 18.99 6.13
N ALA A 35 0.86 19.00 5.62
CA ALA A 35 -0.11 17.97 5.92
C ALA A 35 0.53 16.67 5.45
N GLY A 36 1.13 15.93 6.38
CA GLY A 36 1.43 14.53 6.17
C GLY A 36 0.09 13.88 5.90
N SER A 37 -0.22 13.69 4.62
CA SER A 37 -1.41 12.97 4.22
C SER A 37 -1.20 11.52 4.63
N ASP A 38 -1.80 11.17 5.77
CA ASP A 38 -2.13 9.81 6.15
C ASP A 38 -3.10 9.28 5.06
N TYR A 39 -2.57 8.94 3.88
CA TYR A 39 -3.32 8.32 2.80
C TYR A 39 -3.68 6.90 3.26
N ARG A 40 -4.78 6.80 3.98
CA ARG A 40 -5.47 5.56 4.33
C ARG A 40 -6.22 5.10 3.09
N GLY A 41 -6.09 3.82 2.73
CA GLY A 41 -6.79 3.27 1.57
C GLY A 41 -8.31 3.36 1.68
N GLU A 42 -8.97 3.22 0.54
CA GLU A 42 -10.41 3.30 0.35
C GLU A 42 -11.00 1.88 0.32
N ALA A 43 -12.09 1.66 1.07
CA ALA A 43 -12.91 0.46 0.95
C ALA A 43 -13.99 0.66 -0.13
N TYR A 44 -14.25 -0.37 -0.92
CA TYR A 44 -15.28 -0.39 -1.95
C TYR A 44 -15.81 -1.81 -2.15
N GLN A 45 -16.93 -1.96 -2.86
CA GLN A 45 -17.44 -3.27 -3.27
C GLN A 45 -17.09 -3.50 -4.73
N ASP A 46 -16.51 -4.65 -5.05
CA ASP A 46 -16.18 -5.01 -6.44
C ASP A 46 -17.47 -5.29 -7.22
N GLU A 47 -17.83 -4.41 -8.16
CA GLU A 47 -19.10 -4.47 -8.91
C GLU A 47 -19.32 -5.80 -9.64
N ARG A 48 -18.23 -6.48 -10.04
CA ARG A 48 -18.30 -7.74 -10.78
C ARG A 48 -18.61 -8.93 -9.87
N THR A 49 -18.17 -8.89 -8.62
CA THR A 49 -18.27 -10.04 -7.70
C THR A 49 -19.13 -9.79 -6.47
N GLY A 50 -19.46 -8.53 -6.18
CA GLY A 50 -20.15 -8.11 -4.96
C GLY A 50 -19.28 -8.24 -3.70
N LEU A 51 -18.00 -8.56 -3.83
CA LEU A 51 -17.09 -8.78 -2.69
C LEU A 51 -16.50 -7.47 -2.17
N ASP A 52 -16.24 -7.42 -0.87
CA ASP A 52 -15.51 -6.29 -0.29
C ASP A 52 -14.10 -6.23 -0.87
N ALA A 53 -13.64 -5.00 -1.09
CA ALA A 53 -12.33 -4.69 -1.59
C ALA A 53 -11.77 -3.42 -0.96
N TRP A 54 -10.45 -3.32 -0.97
CA TRP A 54 -9.70 -2.17 -0.47
C TRP A 54 -8.68 -1.76 -1.49
N ARG A 55 -8.46 -0.46 -1.62
CA ARG A 55 -7.51 0.09 -2.58
C ARG A 55 -6.69 1.19 -1.96
N TRP A 56 -5.41 1.18 -2.28
CA TRP A 56 -4.51 2.29 -2.06
C TRP A 56 -3.94 2.75 -3.39
N ARG A 57 -3.90 4.07 -3.60
CA ARG A 57 -3.35 4.68 -4.82
C ARG A 57 -2.43 5.82 -4.41
N GLY A 58 -1.14 5.65 -4.69
CA GLY A 58 -0.17 6.73 -4.71
C GLY A 58 -0.08 7.33 -6.11
N GLU A 59 0.93 8.16 -6.33
CA GLU A 59 1.22 8.74 -7.64
C GLU A 59 1.57 7.66 -8.67
N ARG A 60 2.46 6.73 -8.30
CA ARG A 60 2.89 5.63 -9.17
C ARG A 60 2.44 4.27 -8.67
N PHE A 61 2.69 3.96 -7.40
CA PHE A 61 2.27 2.67 -6.84
C PHE A 61 0.76 2.56 -6.65
N SER A 62 0.20 1.40 -6.95
CA SER A 62 -1.16 1.04 -6.58
C SER A 62 -1.24 -0.36 -6.00
N LEU A 63 -2.14 -0.53 -5.04
CA LEU A 63 -2.46 -1.79 -4.40
C LEU A 63 -3.98 -1.92 -4.31
N SER A 64 -4.52 -3.08 -4.69
CA SER A 64 -5.89 -3.46 -4.39
C SER A 64 -5.93 -4.85 -3.80
N LEU A 65 -6.75 -5.02 -2.76
CA LEU A 65 -7.06 -6.29 -2.12
C LEU A 65 -8.55 -6.54 -2.30
N ILE A 66 -8.92 -7.59 -3.02
CA ILE A 66 -10.31 -8.04 -3.14
C ILE A 66 -10.45 -9.31 -2.32
N GLN A 67 -11.51 -9.45 -1.55
CA GLN A 67 -11.76 -10.67 -0.77
C GLN A 67 -11.64 -11.92 -1.65
N ARG A 68 -11.03 -12.96 -1.08
CA ARG A 68 -11.08 -14.31 -1.60
C ARG A 68 -11.87 -15.15 -0.60
N LEU A 69 -13.02 -15.66 -1.01
CA LEU A 69 -13.83 -16.49 -0.13
C LEU A 69 -13.16 -17.83 0.14
N PRO A 70 -13.35 -18.40 1.34
CA PRO A 70 -12.94 -19.77 1.63
C PRO A 70 -13.47 -20.77 0.60
N ASP A 71 -14.77 -20.77 0.27
CA ASP A 71 -15.33 -21.71 -0.71
C ASP A 71 -14.81 -21.50 -2.14
N GLN A 72 -14.56 -20.24 -2.53
CA GLN A 72 -13.91 -19.96 -3.81
C GLN A 72 -12.47 -20.48 -3.84
N THR A 73 -11.78 -20.46 -2.70
CA THR A 73 -10.45 -21.08 -2.52
C THR A 73 -10.57 -22.59 -2.61
N ARG A 74 -11.55 -23.18 -1.93
CA ARG A 74 -11.78 -24.63 -1.94
C ARG A 74 -12.03 -25.17 -3.32
N ALA A 75 -13.02 -24.62 -4.01
CA ALA A 75 -13.39 -25.02 -5.37
C ALA A 75 -12.19 -24.91 -6.33
N PHE A 76 -11.44 -23.81 -6.25
CA PHE A 76 -10.32 -23.55 -7.16
C PHE A 76 -9.19 -24.57 -7.04
N PHE A 77 -8.79 -24.93 -5.81
CA PHE A 77 -7.67 -25.84 -5.58
C PHE A 77 -8.07 -27.32 -5.63
N LEU A 78 -9.29 -27.68 -5.23
CA LEU A 78 -9.81 -29.04 -5.47
C LEU A 78 -9.83 -29.37 -6.96
N ALA A 79 -10.28 -28.42 -7.80
CA ALA A 79 -10.26 -28.58 -9.26
C ALA A 79 -8.85 -28.72 -9.87
N ARG A 80 -7.80 -28.45 -9.09
CA ARG A 80 -6.38 -28.58 -9.47
C ARG A 80 -5.71 -29.82 -8.88
N GLY A 81 -6.48 -30.71 -8.25
CA GLY A 81 -6.00 -31.97 -7.73
C GLY A 81 -5.31 -31.88 -6.37
N PHE A 82 -5.57 -30.83 -5.59
CA PHE A 82 -5.21 -30.83 -4.17
C PHE A 82 -6.13 -31.75 -3.36
N SER A 83 -5.59 -32.33 -2.28
CA SER A 83 -6.41 -33.02 -1.28
C SER A 83 -7.37 -32.06 -0.57
N ARG A 84 -8.51 -32.57 -0.07
CA ARG A 84 -9.44 -31.77 0.74
C ARG A 84 -8.77 -31.18 1.98
N GLU A 85 -7.95 -31.98 2.66
CA GLU A 85 -7.27 -31.54 3.88
C GLU A 85 -6.32 -30.37 3.63
N ALA A 86 -5.51 -30.41 2.55
CA ALA A 86 -4.65 -29.29 2.17
C ALA A 86 -5.45 -28.04 1.79
N VAL A 87 -6.56 -28.24 1.08
CA VAL A 87 -7.44 -27.15 0.68
C VAL A 87 -8.11 -26.49 1.87
N ASP A 88 -8.59 -27.26 2.85
CA ASP A 88 -9.21 -26.74 4.06
C ASP A 88 -8.19 -26.00 4.94
N GLU A 89 -6.94 -26.49 5.00
CA GLU A 89 -5.84 -25.76 5.67
C GLU A 89 -5.63 -24.37 5.04
N LEU A 90 -5.65 -24.29 3.71
CA LEU A 90 -5.49 -23.03 3.00
C LEU A 90 -6.71 -22.12 3.15
N ALA A 91 -7.92 -22.65 2.96
CA ALA A 91 -9.17 -21.90 3.05
C ALA A 91 -9.47 -21.39 4.47
N GLY A 92 -8.89 -22.04 5.49
CA GLY A 92 -8.91 -21.57 6.88
C GLY A 92 -7.99 -20.36 7.16
N GLN A 93 -7.32 -19.82 6.14
CA GLN A 93 -6.56 -18.58 6.23
C GLN A 93 -7.35 -17.42 5.65
N CYS A 94 -6.92 -16.21 5.95
CA CYS A 94 -7.39 -15.03 5.28
C CYS A 94 -6.65 -14.85 3.94
N LEU A 95 -7.39 -14.94 2.82
CA LEU A 95 -6.85 -14.73 1.49
C LEU A 95 -7.44 -13.48 0.81
N PHE A 96 -6.62 -12.84 -0.02
CA PHE A 96 -7.07 -11.79 -0.93
C PHE A 96 -6.56 -12.06 -2.35
N GLN A 97 -7.39 -11.74 -3.34
CA GLN A 97 -6.86 -11.44 -4.67
C GLN A 97 -6.15 -10.08 -4.58
N THR A 98 -4.84 -10.10 -4.74
CA THR A 98 -3.97 -8.93 -4.65
C THR A 98 -3.61 -8.47 -6.05
N LEU A 99 -3.81 -7.19 -6.31
CA LEU A 99 -3.39 -6.52 -7.53
C LEU A 99 -2.44 -5.40 -7.16
N MET A 100 -1.28 -5.37 -7.81
CA MET A 100 -0.31 -4.29 -7.66
C MET A 100 0.20 -3.86 -9.03
N GLY A 101 0.62 -2.61 -9.14
CA GLY A 101 1.18 -2.11 -10.38
C GLY A 101 1.80 -0.74 -10.25
N ASN A 102 2.57 -0.41 -11.29
CA ASN A 102 3.18 0.89 -11.52
C ASN A 102 2.32 1.66 -12.52
N ARG A 103 1.70 2.73 -12.05
CA ARG A 103 0.87 3.64 -12.86
C ARG A 103 1.66 4.85 -13.35
N GLY A 104 2.96 4.90 -13.05
CA GLY A 104 3.86 5.92 -13.53
C GLY A 104 4.34 5.59 -14.94
N SER A 105 4.59 6.63 -15.73
CA SER A 105 5.16 6.52 -17.06
C SER A 105 6.68 6.38 -17.06
N GLN A 106 7.34 6.51 -15.91
CA GLN A 106 8.80 6.47 -15.73
C GLN A 106 9.18 5.89 -14.36
N GLY A 107 10.42 5.38 -14.28
CA GLY A 107 10.96 4.77 -13.07
C GLY A 107 10.34 3.42 -12.74
N THR A 108 10.89 2.76 -11.73
CA THR A 108 10.51 1.38 -11.40
C THR A 108 10.03 1.23 -9.98
N ILE A 109 9.12 0.27 -9.79
CA ILE A 109 8.60 -0.11 -8.49
C ILE A 109 9.06 -1.52 -8.16
N GLU A 110 9.56 -1.71 -6.95
CA GLU A 110 9.91 -3.02 -6.43
C GLU A 110 9.12 -3.31 -5.17
N VAL A 111 8.59 -4.53 -5.07
CA VAL A 111 7.84 -5.02 -3.92
C VAL A 111 8.50 -6.29 -3.41
N ASP A 112 8.61 -6.39 -2.09
CA ASP A 112 9.00 -7.60 -1.38
C ASP A 112 8.00 -7.89 -0.26
N LEU A 113 7.23 -8.96 -0.40
CA LEU A 113 6.21 -9.36 0.58
C LEU A 113 6.81 -9.76 1.94
N ARG A 114 8.12 -10.04 2.03
CA ARG A 114 8.80 -10.28 3.32
C ARG A 114 8.87 -9.03 4.19
N ASP A 115 8.77 -7.84 3.60
CA ASP A 115 8.75 -6.56 4.31
C ASP A 115 7.34 -6.17 4.79
N TRP A 116 6.31 -6.86 4.30
CA TRP A 116 4.93 -6.57 4.65
C TRP A 116 4.56 -7.14 6.01
N ARG A 117 3.70 -6.43 6.73
CA ARG A 117 3.15 -6.86 8.02
C ARG A 117 1.65 -6.68 8.01
N PHE A 118 0.96 -7.46 8.82
CA PHE A 118 -0.43 -7.19 9.15
C PHE A 118 -0.57 -7.01 10.66
N ARG A 119 -1.60 -6.30 11.08
CA ARG A 119 -2.01 -6.21 12.49
C ARG A 119 -3.42 -6.75 12.66
N ALA A 120 -3.59 -7.66 13.61
CA ALA A 120 -4.87 -8.23 13.99
C ALA A 120 -4.96 -8.29 15.51
N LYS A 121 -6.05 -7.77 16.09
CA LYS A 121 -6.26 -7.78 17.55
C LYS A 121 -5.05 -7.26 18.36
N GLY A 122 -4.41 -6.19 17.86
CA GLY A 122 -3.23 -5.57 18.49
C GLY A 122 -1.91 -6.33 18.34
N ARG A 123 -1.88 -7.45 17.59
CA ARG A 123 -0.65 -8.23 17.32
C ARG A 123 -0.23 -8.06 15.89
N GLU A 124 1.08 -7.90 15.68
CA GLU A 124 1.68 -7.88 14.35
C GLU A 124 2.05 -9.29 13.88
N GLY A 125 1.89 -9.56 12.58
CA GLY A 125 2.27 -10.82 11.96
C GLY A 125 2.82 -10.63 10.54
N LYS A 126 3.38 -11.72 10.00
CA LYS A 126 3.91 -11.79 8.62
C LYS A 126 2.94 -12.56 7.73
N LEU A 127 2.93 -12.23 6.44
CA LEU A 127 2.23 -13.03 5.44
C LEU A 127 2.83 -14.44 5.38
N THR A 128 2.01 -15.44 5.05
CA THR A 128 2.55 -16.74 4.63
C THR A 128 2.89 -16.65 3.15
N LEU A 129 4.15 -16.87 2.81
CA LEU A 129 4.65 -16.65 1.45
C LEU A 129 4.38 -17.87 0.56
N LYS A 130 4.43 -17.66 -0.76
CA LYS A 130 4.26 -18.72 -1.75
C LYS A 130 5.23 -19.88 -1.51
N GLU A 131 6.49 -19.57 -1.20
CA GLU A 131 7.52 -20.58 -0.96
C GLU A 131 7.27 -21.36 0.33
N ASP A 132 6.68 -20.74 1.36
CA ASP A 132 6.31 -21.41 2.61
C ASP A 132 5.24 -22.46 2.34
N TRP A 133 4.20 -22.10 1.57
CA TRP A 133 3.16 -23.02 1.13
C TRP A 133 3.70 -24.13 0.25
N LEU A 134 4.53 -23.83 -0.74
CA LEU A 134 5.08 -24.84 -1.64
C LEU A 134 5.89 -25.90 -0.90
N ARG A 135 6.68 -25.51 0.11
CA ARG A 135 7.38 -26.46 1.00
C ARG A 135 6.40 -27.31 1.79
N ARG A 136 5.32 -26.71 2.29
CA ARG A 136 4.28 -27.42 3.04
C ARG A 136 3.53 -28.43 2.16
N TRP A 137 3.18 -28.06 0.93
CA TRP A 137 2.55 -28.96 -0.04
C TRP A 137 3.44 -30.12 -0.44
N GLU A 138 4.74 -29.88 -0.61
CA GLU A 138 5.69 -30.95 -0.86
C GLU A 138 5.79 -31.94 0.31
N ALA A 139 5.89 -31.43 1.55
CA ALA A 139 5.92 -32.28 2.74
C ALA A 139 4.65 -33.11 2.93
N ARG A 140 3.51 -32.62 2.43
CA ARG A 140 2.21 -33.32 2.46
C ARG A 140 1.99 -34.27 1.27
N GLY A 141 2.94 -34.33 0.33
CA GLY A 141 2.83 -35.20 -0.84
C GLY A 141 1.83 -34.72 -1.90
N GLU A 142 1.46 -33.43 -1.90
CA GLU A 142 0.62 -32.87 -2.94
C GLU A 142 1.29 -32.98 -4.32
N SER A 143 0.50 -33.36 -5.32
CA SER A 143 1.03 -33.70 -6.65
C SER A 143 1.80 -32.54 -7.27
N MET A 144 2.81 -32.85 -8.11
CA MET A 144 3.56 -31.82 -8.83
C MET A 144 2.64 -30.90 -9.66
N PRO A 145 1.66 -31.39 -10.45
CA PRO A 145 0.72 -30.52 -11.16
C PRO A 145 -0.05 -29.58 -10.24
N ALA A 146 -0.54 -30.07 -9.09
CA ALA A 146 -1.23 -29.25 -8.10
C ALA A 146 -0.32 -28.12 -7.57
N ARG A 147 0.91 -28.46 -7.17
CA ARG A 147 1.91 -27.48 -6.70
C ARG A 147 2.30 -26.45 -7.76
N VAL A 148 2.38 -26.84 -9.04
CA VAL A 148 2.60 -25.89 -10.15
C VAL A 148 1.42 -24.94 -10.27
N ALA A 149 0.18 -25.45 -10.25
CA ALA A 149 -1.01 -24.61 -10.31
C ALA A 149 -1.07 -23.62 -9.13
N PHE A 150 -0.68 -24.05 -7.93
CA PHE A 150 -0.54 -23.18 -6.77
C PHE A 150 0.51 -22.09 -6.97
N ARG A 151 1.71 -22.45 -7.45
CA ARG A 151 2.80 -21.51 -7.72
C ARG A 151 2.37 -20.36 -8.62
N TRP A 152 1.55 -20.63 -9.63
CA TRP A 152 1.05 -19.63 -10.57
C TRP A 152 -0.18 -18.86 -10.08
N SER A 153 -0.83 -19.32 -9.02
CA SER A 153 -2.01 -18.67 -8.45
C SER A 153 -1.66 -17.68 -7.32
N PHE A 154 -0.53 -17.89 -6.65
CA PHE A 154 -0.04 -17.04 -5.57
C PHE A 154 0.85 -15.91 -6.06
N TYR A 155 0.75 -14.76 -5.40
CA TYR A 155 1.57 -13.60 -5.68
C TYR A 155 3.06 -13.95 -5.48
N PRO A 156 3.96 -13.54 -6.38
CA PRO A 156 5.40 -13.71 -6.16
C PRO A 156 5.87 -12.93 -4.92
N THR A 157 6.81 -13.51 -4.18
CA THR A 157 7.37 -12.86 -2.98
C THR A 157 8.10 -11.57 -3.31
N GLU A 158 8.81 -11.53 -4.44
CA GLU A 158 9.47 -10.36 -4.98
C GLU A 158 8.91 -10.04 -6.37
N GLN A 159 8.64 -8.76 -6.65
CA GLN A 159 8.17 -8.30 -7.95
C GLN A 159 8.74 -6.94 -8.27
N ARG A 160 9.26 -6.79 -9.49
CA ARG A 160 9.61 -5.50 -10.09
C ARG A 160 8.58 -5.16 -11.17
N PHE A 161 8.15 -3.91 -11.20
CA PHE A 161 7.22 -3.37 -12.20
C PHE A 161 7.95 -2.27 -12.97
N GLU A 162 8.02 -2.43 -14.30
CA GLU A 162 8.39 -1.35 -15.20
C GLU A 162 7.22 -0.35 -15.32
N PRO A 163 7.39 0.80 -16.00
CA PRO A 163 6.28 1.71 -16.25
C PRO A 163 5.06 1.01 -16.86
N ASP A 164 3.87 1.34 -16.35
CA ASP A 164 2.57 0.77 -16.74
C ASP A 164 2.37 -0.74 -16.50
N ASP A 165 3.34 -1.43 -15.89
CA ASP A 165 3.22 -2.84 -15.53
C ASP A 165 2.28 -3.06 -14.34
N TRP A 166 1.62 -4.21 -14.35
CA TRP A 166 0.83 -4.69 -13.22
C TRP A 166 0.84 -6.22 -13.15
N ASN A 167 0.54 -6.75 -11.98
CA ASN A 167 0.44 -8.19 -11.76
C ASN A 167 -0.61 -8.49 -10.67
N MET A 168 -1.17 -9.70 -10.73
CA MET A 168 -2.18 -10.18 -9.81
C MET A 168 -1.88 -11.59 -9.29
N GLY A 169 -2.33 -11.89 -8.08
CA GLY A 169 -2.18 -13.20 -7.47
C GLY A 169 -2.77 -13.23 -6.07
N MET A 170 -2.82 -14.41 -5.45
CA MET A 170 -3.31 -14.54 -4.08
C MET A 170 -2.22 -14.19 -3.06
N THR A 171 -2.59 -13.47 -2.01
CA THR A 171 -1.78 -13.36 -0.78
C THR A 171 -2.55 -13.99 0.39
N SER A 172 -1.82 -14.53 1.37
CA SER A 172 -2.41 -15.19 2.53
C SER A 172 -1.86 -14.66 3.84
N TYR A 173 -2.76 -14.45 4.79
CA TYR A 173 -2.50 -13.91 6.12
C TYR A 173 -2.88 -14.97 7.15
N PRO A 174 -1.98 -15.33 8.08
CA PRO A 174 -2.18 -16.43 9.03
C PRO A 174 -3.17 -16.10 10.16
N VAL A 175 -4.41 -15.76 9.79
CA VAL A 175 -5.53 -15.46 10.69
C VAL A 175 -6.81 -16.09 10.13
N PRO A 176 -7.80 -16.42 10.99
CA PRO A 176 -9.04 -17.03 10.54
C PRO A 176 -9.88 -16.14 9.59
N PRO A 177 -10.76 -16.75 8.77
CA PRO A 177 -11.80 -16.06 8.03
C PRO A 177 -12.61 -15.08 8.91
N GLY A 178 -13.14 -14.01 8.30
CA GLY A 178 -13.91 -12.96 9.00
C GLY A 178 -13.10 -12.00 9.87
N THR A 179 -11.80 -12.25 10.07
CA THR A 179 -10.92 -11.36 10.84
C THR A 179 -10.78 -9.99 10.16
N VAL A 180 -10.76 -8.92 10.94
CA VAL A 180 -10.37 -7.58 10.46
C VAL A 180 -8.90 -7.35 10.76
N ILE A 181 -8.14 -6.90 9.76
CA ILE A 181 -6.71 -6.64 9.82
C ILE A 181 -6.36 -5.26 9.26
N ASP A 182 -5.28 -4.67 9.75
CA ASP A 182 -4.59 -3.59 9.05
C ASP A 182 -3.42 -4.18 8.27
N VAL A 183 -3.28 -3.87 6.99
CA VAL A 183 -2.16 -4.31 6.15
C VAL A 183 -1.16 -3.16 6.01
N HIS A 184 0.03 -3.36 6.57
CA HIS A 184 1.16 -2.45 6.47
C HIS A 184 2.09 -2.95 5.36
N PHE A 185 2.17 -2.18 4.28
CA PHE A 185 2.92 -2.58 3.10
C PHE A 185 4.07 -1.62 2.81
N GLN A 186 5.10 -2.17 2.17
CA GLN A 186 6.30 -1.47 1.76
C GLN A 186 6.57 -1.74 0.27
N TRP A 187 7.05 -0.72 -0.42
CA TRP A 187 7.58 -0.83 -1.77
C TRP A 187 8.80 0.08 -1.90
N ARG A 188 9.59 -0.12 -2.95
CA ARG A 188 10.65 0.81 -3.36
C ARG A 188 10.25 1.50 -4.63
N GLU A 189 10.49 2.79 -4.68
CA GLU A 189 10.34 3.64 -5.85
C GLU A 189 11.71 4.20 -6.18
N ASP A 190 12.30 3.77 -7.30
CA ASP A 190 13.66 4.17 -7.72
C ASP A 190 14.73 3.99 -6.61
N GLY A 191 14.59 2.92 -5.83
CA GLY A 191 15.47 2.59 -4.70
C GLY A 191 15.05 3.19 -3.35
N GLU A 192 14.14 4.17 -3.33
CA GLU A 192 13.64 4.75 -2.09
C GLU A 192 12.51 3.93 -1.47
N VAL A 193 12.63 3.61 -0.19
CA VAL A 193 11.60 2.86 0.54
C VAL A 193 10.40 3.77 0.85
N ARG A 194 9.21 3.34 0.43
CA ARG A 194 7.92 3.97 0.70
C ARG A 194 7.02 2.99 1.47
N ARG A 195 6.05 3.53 2.21
CA ARG A 195 5.17 2.74 3.08
C ARG A 195 3.73 3.23 2.99
N GLY A 196 2.80 2.31 3.24
CA GLY A 196 1.38 2.60 3.24
C GLY A 196 0.62 1.64 4.15
N ILE A 197 -0.63 2.00 4.43
CA ILE A 197 -1.53 1.20 5.28
C ILE A 197 -2.90 1.09 4.63
N LEU A 198 -3.38 -0.15 4.47
CA LEU A 198 -4.79 -0.43 4.27
C LEU A 198 -5.39 -0.80 5.63
N ALA A 199 -6.15 0.11 6.22
CA ALA A 199 -6.75 -0.09 7.54
C ALA A 199 -8.10 -0.78 7.44
N GLY A 200 -8.45 -1.60 8.43
CA GLY A 200 -9.77 -2.21 8.55
C GLY A 200 -10.12 -3.17 7.41
N VAL A 201 -9.13 -3.81 6.81
CA VAL A 201 -9.30 -4.82 5.76
C VAL A 201 -9.97 -6.05 6.37
N ARG A 202 -11.11 -6.47 5.81
CA ARG A 202 -11.91 -7.59 6.32
C ARG A 202 -11.65 -8.85 5.48
N CYS A 203 -11.16 -9.89 6.13
CA CYS A 203 -11.11 -11.23 5.57
C CYS A 203 -12.53 -11.72 5.29
N ALA A 204 -12.74 -12.39 4.15
CA ALA A 204 -14.02 -13.03 3.87
C ALA A 204 -14.39 -14.01 5.00
N PRO A 205 -15.65 -14.01 5.48
CA PRO A 205 -16.13 -15.05 6.39
C PRO A 205 -16.19 -16.42 5.68
N ASP A 206 -16.14 -17.50 6.45
CA ASP A 206 -16.33 -18.87 5.93
C ASP A 206 -17.81 -19.22 5.90
N VAL A 207 -18.50 -18.60 4.95
CA VAL A 207 -19.92 -18.78 4.62
C VAL A 207 -20.04 -18.77 3.10
N SER A 208 -21.16 -19.27 2.58
CA SER A 208 -21.41 -19.23 1.14
C SER A 208 -21.67 -17.79 0.65
N LEU A 209 -21.51 -17.54 -0.66
CA LEU A 209 -21.85 -16.23 -1.26
C LEU A 209 -23.31 -15.85 -1.04
N GLU A 210 -24.20 -16.84 -1.09
CA GLU A 210 -25.65 -16.67 -0.90
C GLU A 210 -25.96 -16.21 0.54
N GLU A 211 -25.18 -16.67 1.51
CA GLU A 211 -25.30 -16.29 2.92
C GLU A 211 -24.69 -14.92 3.24
N MET A 212 -23.90 -14.33 2.33
CA MET A 212 -23.32 -12.99 2.49
C MET A 212 -24.20 -11.86 1.95
N GLN A 213 -25.24 -12.18 1.17
CA GLN A 213 -26.17 -11.19 0.63
C GLN A 213 -27.25 -10.86 1.67
N PRO A 214 -27.56 -9.56 1.92
CA PRO A 214 -28.55 -9.14 2.90
C PRO A 214 -29.99 -9.53 2.53
#